data_AF-A0A161MGQ2-F1
#
_entry.id   AF-A0A161MGQ2-F1
#
_cell.length_a   1.000
_cell.length_b   1.000
_cell.length_c   1.000
_cell.angle_alpha   90.00
_cell.angle_beta   90.00
_cell.angle_gamma   90.00
#
_symmetry.space_group_name_H-M   'P 1'
#
loop_
_entity.id
_entity.type
_entity.pdbx_description
1 polymer ?
#
loop_
_entity_poly.entity_id
_entity_poly.type
_entity_poly.pdbx_seq_one_letter_code
_entity_poly.pdbx_strand_id
1 'polypeptide(L)'
;GLSIIGVQQIDRVVEVVEESLKGNTVKILGQKKSAGKKLGGASLSLPKVRRNPLIEIIPINTGCLNQCTYCKTKHARGELGSYPPEEI
;
A
#
# COMPACT_ATOMS: atom_id res chain seq x y z
N GLY A 1 -18.80 4.79 -14.71
CA GLY A 1 -18.09 3.52 -14.44
C GLY A 1 -17.75 3.45 -12.96
N LEU A 2 -17.24 2.31 -12.45
CA LEU A 2 -16.76 2.22 -11.06
C LEU A 2 -15.31 2.67 -10.96
N SER A 3 -15.03 3.57 -10.02
CA SER A 3 -13.67 3.90 -9.60
C SER A 3 -13.11 2.83 -8.68
N ILE A 4 -11.83 2.46 -8.84
CA ILE A 4 -11.18 1.35 -8.13
C ILE A 4 -9.79 1.79 -7.67
N ILE A 5 -9.46 1.49 -6.42
CA ILE A 5 -8.15 1.75 -5.82
C ILE A 5 -7.51 0.46 -5.33
N GLY A 6 -6.24 0.26 -5.65
CA GLY A 6 -5.43 -0.86 -5.18
C GLY A 6 -4.89 -0.60 -3.78
N VAL A 7 -4.69 -1.66 -3.00
CA VAL A 7 -4.21 -1.58 -1.60
C VAL A 7 -2.86 -0.88 -1.43
N GLN A 8 -2.02 -0.84 -2.47
CA GLN A 8 -0.73 -0.14 -2.44
C GLN A 8 -0.81 1.37 -2.75
N GLN A 9 -2.01 1.87 -3.04
CA GLN A 9 -2.27 3.24 -3.49
C GLN A 9 -3.20 3.98 -2.53
N ILE A 10 -3.39 3.48 -1.31
CA ILE A 10 -4.39 3.99 -0.35
C ILE A 10 -4.19 5.47 0.01
N ASP A 11 -2.96 5.98 -0.09
CA ASP A 11 -2.64 7.40 0.09
C ASP A 11 -3.29 8.31 -0.97
N ARG A 12 -3.71 7.76 -2.11
CA ARG A 12 -4.40 8.48 -3.19
C ARG A 12 -5.93 8.44 -3.09
N VAL A 13 -6.47 8.03 -1.93
CA VAL A 13 -7.93 7.91 -1.75
C VAL A 13 -8.66 9.24 -1.97
N VAL A 14 -8.07 10.35 -1.52
CA VAL A 14 -8.67 11.69 -1.66
C VAL A 14 -8.79 12.05 -3.14
N GLU A 15 -7.72 11.88 -3.91
CA GLU A 15 -7.70 12.12 -5.37
C GLU A 15 -8.78 11.29 -6.09
N VAL A 16 -8.90 10.00 -5.75
CA VAL A 16 -9.90 9.12 -6.38
C VAL A 16 -11.33 9.58 -6.06
N VAL A 17 -11.60 9.99 -4.82
CA VAL A 17 -12.93 10.49 -4.42
C VAL A 17 -13.26 11.78 -5.15
N GLU A 18 -12.34 12.74 -5.18
CA GLU A 18 -12.55 14.03 -5.86
C GLU A 18 -12.82 13.86 -7.35
N GLU A 19 -12.05 13.03 -8.03
CA GLU A 19 -12.27 12.73 -9.45
C GLU A 19 -13.58 11.99 -9.70
N SER A 20 -13.96 11.08 -8.80
CA SER A 20 -15.24 10.37 -8.88
C SER A 20 -16.43 11.32 -8.72
N LEU A 21 -16.33 12.33 -7.84
CA LEU A 21 -17.35 13.36 -7.66
C LEU A 21 -17.51 14.26 -8.90
N LYS A 22 -16.44 14.48 -9.66
CA LYS A 22 -16.47 15.19 -10.95
C LYS A 22 -17.08 14.37 -12.09
N GLY A 23 -17.45 13.11 -11.84
CA GLY A 23 -17.99 12.18 -12.84
C GLY A 23 -16.93 11.34 -13.57
N ASN A 24 -15.66 11.47 -13.21
CA ASN A 24 -14.58 10.68 -13.80
C ASN A 24 -14.54 9.27 -13.20
N THR A 25 -14.17 8.28 -14.02
CA THR A 25 -13.94 6.91 -13.54
C THR A 25 -12.43 6.67 -13.42
N VAL A 26 -11.93 6.49 -12.19
CA VAL A 26 -10.49 6.39 -11.92
C VAL A 26 -10.12 4.96 -11.50
N LYS A 27 -9.06 4.40 -12.07
CA LYS A 27 -8.57 3.05 -11.73
C LYS A 27 -7.08 3.08 -11.42
N ILE A 28 -6.72 3.00 -10.14
CA ILE A 28 -5.33 3.03 -9.69
C ILE A 28 -4.96 1.69 -9.07
N LEU A 29 -4.45 0.77 -9.89
CA LEU A 29 -4.13 -0.60 -9.47
C LEU A 29 -2.62 -0.90 -9.47
N GLY A 30 -1.79 0.07 -9.86
CA GLY A 30 -0.35 -0.11 -9.98
C GLY A 30 0.35 -0.36 -8.64
N GLN A 31 1.47 -1.08 -8.69
CA GLN A 31 2.37 -1.22 -7.54
C GLN A 31 3.22 0.05 -7.37
N LYS A 32 3.54 0.42 -6.12
CA LYS A 32 4.49 1.49 -5.86
C LYS A 32 5.92 1.02 -6.06
N LYS A 33 6.66 1.75 -6.89
CA LYS A 33 8.06 1.46 -7.21
C LYS A 33 8.89 2.73 -7.14
N SER A 34 10.14 2.61 -6.68
CA SER A 34 11.18 3.64 -6.76
C SER A 34 12.45 3.02 -7.33
N ALA A 35 13.09 3.70 -8.28
CA ALA A 35 14.27 3.20 -8.98
C ALA A 35 14.12 1.75 -9.50
N GLY A 36 12.93 1.39 -10.01
CA GLY A 36 12.62 0.05 -10.53
C GLY A 36 12.32 -1.02 -9.47
N LYS A 37 12.56 -0.75 -8.18
CA LYS A 37 12.29 -1.68 -7.07
C LYS A 37 10.93 -1.40 -6.44
N LYS A 38 10.27 -2.45 -5.94
CA LYS A 38 9.01 -2.33 -5.20
C LYS A 38 9.27 -1.67 -3.84
N LEU A 39 8.45 -0.69 -3.49
CA LEU A 39 8.47 -0.04 -2.17
C LEU A 39 7.61 -0.81 -1.16
N GLY A 40 7.80 -0.49 0.12
CA GLY A 40 7.01 -1.04 1.24
C GLY A 40 5.50 -0.77 1.14
N GLY A 41 5.08 0.27 0.40
CA GLY A 41 3.67 0.58 0.17
C GLY A 41 3.40 2.08 0.26
N ALA A 42 2.26 2.44 0.84
CA ALA A 42 1.94 3.83 1.17
C ALA A 42 2.83 4.34 2.32
N SER A 43 2.93 5.67 2.49
CA SER A 43 3.81 6.25 3.50
C SER A 43 3.41 5.83 4.92
N LEU A 44 4.40 5.59 5.79
CA LEU A 44 4.21 5.22 7.20
C LEU A 44 3.65 6.38 8.06
N SER A 45 3.73 7.61 7.55
CA SER A 45 3.24 8.83 8.20
C SER A 45 1.76 9.11 7.94
N LEU A 46 1.04 8.20 7.27
CA LEU A 46 -0.40 8.37 7.05
C LEU A 46 -1.16 8.54 8.38
N PRO A 47 -2.20 9.39 8.41
CA PRO A 47 -3.04 9.56 9.59
C PRO A 47 -3.62 8.22 10.04
N LYS A 48 -3.46 7.90 11.33
CA LYS A 48 -3.90 6.63 11.91
C LYS A 48 -4.65 6.86 13.23
N VAL A 49 -5.75 6.13 13.41
CA VAL A 49 -6.51 6.12 14.66
C VAL A 49 -5.90 5.08 15.60
N ARG A 50 -5.27 5.53 16.68
CA ARG A 50 -4.66 4.64 17.68
C ARG A 50 -5.73 4.09 18.64
N ARG A 51 -5.83 2.77 18.75
CA ARG A 51 -6.68 2.08 19.75
C ARG A 51 -5.98 1.91 21.10
N ASN A 52 -4.65 1.75 21.10
CA ASN A 52 -3.84 1.64 22.30
C ASN A 52 -2.83 2.80 22.32
N PRO A 53 -2.71 3.57 23.43
CA PRO A 53 -1.79 4.70 23.50
C PRO A 53 -0.30 4.29 23.60
N LEU A 54 0.01 3.05 24.02
CA LEU A 54 1.37 2.58 24.30
C LEU A 54 1.97 1.68 23.22
N ILE A 55 1.17 1.21 22.27
CA ILE A 55 1.59 0.21 21.27
C ILE A 55 1.27 0.71 19.87
N GLU A 56 2.25 0.60 18.98
CA GLU A 56 2.08 0.87 17.55
C GLU A 56 2.73 -0.22 16.70
N ILE A 57 2.01 -0.69 15.68
CA ILE A 57 2.52 -1.64 14.69
C ILE A 57 2.91 -0.85 13.44
N ILE A 58 4.20 -0.83 13.12
CA ILE A 58 4.75 -0.19 11.92
C ILE A 58 5.24 -1.28 10.97
N PRO A 59 4.67 -1.39 9.75
CA PRO A 59 5.16 -2.35 8.77
C PRO A 59 6.51 -1.89 8.21
N ILE A 60 7.54 -2.71 8.36
CA ILE A 60 8.88 -2.44 7.78
C ILE A 60 8.99 -2.90 6.32
N ASN A 61 8.06 -3.75 5.86
CA ASN A 61 8.00 -4.26 4.49
C ASN A 61 6.59 -4.74 4.09
N THR A 62 6.41 -4.99 2.79
CA THR A 62 5.23 -5.65 2.22
C THR A 62 5.64 -6.69 1.18
N GLY A 63 5.01 -7.86 1.23
CA GLY A 63 5.25 -8.97 0.29
C GLY A 63 6.12 -10.04 0.93
N CYS A 64 6.58 -11.00 0.11
CA CYS A 64 7.41 -12.10 0.59
C CYS A 64 8.38 -12.57 -0.50
N LEU A 65 9.55 -13.05 -0.09
CA LEU A 65 10.54 -13.65 -0.99
C LEU A 65 10.25 -15.15 -1.23
N ASN A 66 9.67 -15.82 -0.24
CA ASN A 66 9.54 -17.28 -0.21
C ASN A 66 8.46 -17.83 -1.16
N GLN A 67 8.57 -19.14 -1.40
CA GLN A 67 7.64 -19.95 -2.20
C GLN A 67 6.95 -21.01 -1.34
N CYS A 68 6.32 -20.58 -0.25
CA CYS A 68 5.62 -21.50 0.64
C CYS A 68 4.42 -22.14 -0.09
N THR A 69 4.27 -23.46 0.02
CA THR A 69 3.18 -24.21 -0.64
C THR A 69 1.79 -23.88 -0.08
N TYR A 70 1.71 -23.33 1.14
CA TYR A 70 0.46 -23.03 1.83
C TYR A 70 0.12 -21.53 1.89
N CYS A 71 1.08 -20.62 1.67
CA CYS A 71 0.91 -19.21 1.98
C CYS A 71 0.65 -18.36 0.72
N LYS A 72 -0.51 -17.71 0.66
CA LYS A 72 -0.90 -16.86 -0.49
C LYS A 72 -0.24 -15.48 -0.50
N THR A 73 0.58 -15.13 0.50
CA THR A 73 1.16 -13.78 0.66
C THR A 73 1.91 -13.31 -0.58
N LYS A 74 2.77 -14.13 -1.20
CA LYS A 74 3.51 -13.74 -2.40
C LYS A 74 2.58 -13.46 -3.59
N HIS A 75 1.50 -14.23 -3.75
CA HIS A 75 0.49 -14.00 -4.79
C HIS A 75 -0.36 -12.75 -4.50
N ALA A 76 -0.77 -12.53 -3.25
CA ALA A 76 -1.65 -11.42 -2.88
C ALA A 76 -0.92 -10.07 -2.80
N ARG A 77 0.32 -10.06 -2.31
CA ARG A 77 1.09 -8.83 -2.02
C ARG A 77 2.30 -8.66 -2.93
N GLY A 78 2.64 -9.64 -3.77
CA GLY A 78 3.82 -9.62 -4.63
C GLY A 78 5.12 -9.97 -3.90
N GLU A 79 6.24 -9.77 -4.60
CA GLU A 79 7.58 -9.90 -4.02
C GLU A 79 7.82 -8.88 -2.92
N LEU A 80 8.82 -9.12 -2.07
CA LEU A 80 9.14 -8.25 -0.94
C LEU A 80 9.60 -6.86 -1.41
N GLY A 81 9.01 -5.82 -0.83
CA GLY A 81 9.49 -4.44 -0.89
C GLY A 81 9.56 -3.87 0.52
N SER A 82 10.69 -3.25 0.88
CA SER A 82 10.94 -2.69 2.21
C SER A 82 10.81 -1.17 2.20
N TYR A 83 10.53 -0.59 3.35
CA TYR A 83 10.76 0.83 3.60
C TYR A 83 12.25 1.06 3.88
N PRO A 84 12.80 2.24 3.52
CA PRO A 84 14.16 2.59 3.90
C PRO A 84 14.24 2.85 5.42
N PRO A 85 15.40 2.62 6.07
CA PRO A 85 15.54 2.81 7.52
C PRO A 85 15.17 4.19 8.01
N GLU A 86 15.35 5.23 7.19
CA GLU A 86 15.03 6.62 7.53
C GLU A 86 13.51 6.88 7.64
N GLU A 87 12.67 5.98 7.09
CA GLU A 87 11.20 6.07 7.18
C GLU A 87 10.61 5.28 8.37
N ILE A 88 11.41 4.44 9.04
CA ILE A 88 10.98 3.56 10.15
C ILE A 88 11.33 4.20 11.50
#